data_AF-A0A811R1Y1-F1
#
_entry.id   AF-A0A811R1Y1-F1
#
_cell.length_a   1.000
_cell.length_b   1.000
_cell.length_c   1.000
_cell.angle_alpha   90.00
_cell.angle_beta   90.00
_cell.angle_gamma   90.00
#
_symmetry.space_group_name_H-M   'P 1'
#
loop_
_entity.id
_entity.type
_entity.pdbx_description
1 polymer ?
#
loop_
_entity_poly.entity_id
_entity_poly.type
_entity_poly.pdbx_seq_one_letter_code
_entity_poly.pdbx_strand_id
1 'polypeptide(L)'
;MVGAGVLSLPYAMAHLGWGPGLVVLLVSWGITLYTLRLLIELHECVPGVRFDRLRDLGAHALGPRLGPWVVVPQQLIVQLGCDMVYMVTGGKCLQKFAESVAFAYAGHGVVLEIQATIPSTPTKPSRAPMWKGTVAAYLVTAACYFPVALLGYWAFGRDVGDNVLVALQRPPWLVAAANMMVVIHVVGSYQVYAMPIFESIETILVTRFRLPQGLLLRLVARSAYVAFTLFIAVTFPFFGDLLGFFGGFGFTPTSYFLPCILWLKIKKPPRFSASCANWGCIVVGVLLMLVSTIGGLRSIVQDASTFQFYS
;
A
#
# COMPACT_ATOMS: atom_id res chain seq x y z
N MET A 1 13.50 -12.60 -6.90
CA MET A 1 14.41 -11.55 -6.37
C MET A 1 13.94 -10.14 -6.70
N VAL A 2 13.22 -9.89 -7.79
CA VAL A 2 12.56 -8.59 -8.04
C VAL A 2 11.24 -8.56 -7.25
N GLY A 3 11.06 -7.55 -6.40
CA GLY A 3 9.87 -7.38 -5.54
C GLY A 3 9.56 -5.90 -5.33
N ALA A 4 8.57 -5.60 -4.48
CA ALA A 4 8.06 -4.23 -4.28
C ALA A 4 9.12 -3.21 -3.82
N GLY A 5 10.23 -3.66 -3.22
CA GLY A 5 11.33 -2.78 -2.80
C GLY A 5 12.06 -2.04 -3.92
N VAL A 6 11.90 -2.45 -5.19
CA VAL A 6 12.48 -1.70 -6.34
C VAL A 6 11.78 -0.34 -6.53
N LEU A 7 10.52 -0.23 -6.11
CA LEU A 7 9.69 0.97 -6.29
C LEU A 7 10.19 2.16 -5.45
N SER A 8 10.89 1.92 -4.34
CA SER A 8 11.44 2.97 -3.47
C SER A 8 12.85 3.41 -3.88
N LEU A 9 13.51 2.72 -4.83
CA LEU A 9 14.88 3.04 -5.24
C LEU A 9 15.01 4.43 -5.90
N PRO A 10 14.09 4.89 -6.79
CA PRO A 10 14.17 6.24 -7.35
C PRO A 10 14.07 7.32 -6.28
N TYR A 11 13.21 7.12 -5.26
CA TYR A 11 13.08 8.03 -4.13
C TYR A 11 14.37 8.12 -3.31
N ALA A 12 15.02 6.98 -3.03
CA ALA A 12 16.33 6.96 -2.36
C ALA A 12 17.43 7.64 -3.19
N MET A 13 17.43 7.45 -4.51
CA MET A 13 18.37 8.10 -5.43
C MET A 13 18.18 9.61 -5.50
N ALA A 14 16.93 10.10 -5.36
CA ALA A 14 16.66 11.54 -5.30
C ALA A 14 17.26 12.22 -4.06
N HIS A 15 17.36 11.51 -2.93
CA HIS A 15 17.90 12.05 -1.67
C HIS A 15 19.43 11.91 -1.57
N LEU A 16 20.00 10.82 -2.09
CA LEU A 16 21.44 10.56 -2.03
C LEU A 16 22.21 11.18 -3.21
N GLY A 17 21.51 11.51 -4.30
CA GLY A 17 22.11 11.91 -5.56
C GLY A 17 22.81 10.73 -6.27
N TRP A 18 23.23 10.97 -7.52
CA TRP A 18 23.78 9.92 -8.38
C TRP A 18 25.04 9.24 -7.84
N GLY A 19 26.02 10.01 -7.37
CA GLY A 19 27.31 9.47 -6.91
C GLY A 19 27.15 8.58 -5.65
N PRO A 20 26.77 9.14 -4.50
CA PRO A 20 26.56 8.36 -3.27
C PRO A 20 25.49 7.28 -3.42
N GLY A 21 24.40 7.57 -4.13
CA GLY A 21 23.32 6.61 -4.38
C GLY A 21 23.81 5.37 -5.14
N LEU A 22 24.54 5.55 -6.23
CA LEU A 22 25.08 4.44 -7.01
C LEU A 22 26.10 3.62 -6.21
N VAL A 23 26.97 4.27 -5.43
CA VAL A 23 27.95 3.60 -4.57
C VAL A 23 27.23 2.74 -3.53
N VAL A 24 26.22 3.26 -2.85
CA VAL A 24 25.44 2.51 -1.85
C VAL A 24 24.73 1.31 -2.50
N LEU A 25 24.16 1.48 -3.69
CA LEU A 25 23.50 0.37 -4.42
C LEU A 25 24.48 -0.73 -4.81
N LEU A 26 25.67 -0.38 -5.34
CA LEU A 26 26.69 -1.36 -5.74
C LEU A 26 27.29 -2.08 -4.54
N VAL A 27 27.55 -1.37 -3.43
CA VAL A 27 28.04 -1.98 -2.18
C VAL A 27 26.98 -2.92 -1.60
N SER A 28 25.73 -2.47 -1.54
CA SER A 28 24.58 -3.27 -1.09
C SER A 28 24.42 -4.56 -1.94
N TRP A 29 24.48 -4.42 -3.26
CA TRP A 29 24.43 -5.55 -4.19
C TRP A 29 25.60 -6.52 -4.00
N GLY A 30 26.82 -6.00 -3.84
CA GLY A 30 28.01 -6.83 -3.57
C GLY A 30 27.90 -7.63 -2.27
N ILE A 31 27.44 -7.00 -1.18
CA ILE A 31 27.26 -7.67 0.12
C ILE A 31 26.17 -8.74 0.05
N THR A 32 25.03 -8.44 -0.56
CA THR A 32 23.92 -9.40 -0.71
C THR A 32 24.29 -10.59 -1.61
N LEU A 33 25.05 -10.37 -2.68
CA LEU A 33 25.57 -11.45 -3.52
C LEU A 33 26.59 -12.32 -2.76
N TYR A 34 27.47 -11.68 -1.97
CA TYR A 34 28.45 -12.38 -1.15
C TYR A 34 27.79 -13.26 -0.08
N THR A 35 26.85 -12.71 0.69
CA THR A 35 26.14 -13.44 1.75
C THR A 35 25.27 -14.57 1.21
N LEU A 36 24.67 -14.40 0.02
CA LEU A 36 23.98 -15.49 -0.70
C LEU A 36 24.93 -16.64 -1.04
N ARG A 37 26.13 -16.33 -1.54
CA ARG A 37 27.15 -17.36 -1.79
C ARG A 37 27.51 -18.14 -0.51
N LEU A 38 27.59 -17.46 0.64
CA LEU A 38 27.83 -18.14 1.93
C LEU A 38 26.70 -19.09 2.30
N LEU A 39 25.44 -18.69 2.14
CA LEU A 39 24.28 -19.54 2.41
C LEU A 39 24.24 -20.77 1.50
N ILE A 40 24.56 -20.59 0.21
CA ILE A 40 24.64 -21.71 -0.75
C ILE A 40 25.71 -22.71 -0.31
N GLU A 41 26.89 -22.22 0.11
CA GLU A 41 27.95 -23.10 0.62
C GLU A 41 27.54 -23.82 1.92
N LEU A 42 26.73 -23.16 2.77
CA LEU A 42 26.30 -23.71 4.04
C LEU A 42 25.15 -24.74 3.93
N HIS A 43 24.45 -24.77 2.80
CA HIS A 43 23.31 -25.67 2.59
C HIS A 43 23.69 -27.16 2.72
N GLU A 44 24.90 -27.52 2.27
CA GLU A 44 25.47 -28.87 2.34
C GLU A 44 26.83 -28.86 3.08
N CYS A 45 26.96 -28.06 4.15
CA CYS A 45 28.23 -27.97 4.88
C CYS A 45 28.62 -29.25 5.66
N VAL A 46 27.68 -30.17 5.86
CA VAL A 46 27.88 -31.47 6.50
C VAL A 46 27.56 -32.57 5.47
N PRO A 47 28.47 -33.53 5.22
CA PRO A 47 28.22 -34.62 4.28
C PRO A 47 26.93 -35.38 4.62
N GLY A 48 26.01 -35.47 3.66
CA GLY A 48 24.75 -36.20 3.81
C GLY A 48 23.61 -35.44 4.50
N VAL A 49 23.81 -34.19 4.92
CA VAL A 49 22.77 -33.35 5.54
C VAL A 49 22.53 -32.11 4.69
N ARG A 50 21.27 -31.88 4.32
CA ARG A 50 20.80 -30.66 3.65
C ARG A 50 20.06 -29.78 4.64
N PHE A 51 20.50 -28.54 4.78
CA PHE A 51 19.83 -27.54 5.62
C PHE A 51 18.84 -26.73 4.78
N ASP A 52 17.58 -27.19 4.72
CA ASP A 52 16.53 -26.57 3.89
C ASP A 52 15.99 -25.25 4.47
N ARG A 53 16.13 -25.06 5.78
CA ARG A 53 15.63 -23.87 6.48
C ARG A 53 16.76 -23.17 7.22
N LEU A 54 16.75 -21.83 7.17
CA LEU A 54 17.71 -21.00 7.90
C LEU A 54 17.66 -21.26 9.42
N ARG A 55 16.48 -21.60 9.96
CA ARG A 55 16.31 -22.03 11.36
C ARG A 55 17.17 -23.26 11.68
N ASP A 56 17.19 -24.24 10.80
CA ASP A 56 17.88 -25.52 11.03
C ASP A 56 19.40 -25.32 10.96
N LEU A 57 19.85 -24.50 10.00
CA LEU A 57 21.23 -24.05 9.92
C LEU A 57 21.65 -23.24 11.15
N GLY A 58 20.77 -22.36 11.64
CA GLY A 58 20.98 -21.59 12.87
C GLY A 58 21.07 -22.46 14.11
N ALA A 59 20.19 -23.47 14.23
CA ALA A 59 20.22 -24.45 15.32
C ALA A 59 21.51 -25.27 15.32
N HIS A 60 22.04 -25.60 14.13
CA HIS A 60 23.30 -26.30 13.98
C HIS A 60 24.51 -25.42 14.37
N ALA A 61 24.54 -24.15 13.94
CA ALA A 61 25.67 -23.26 14.15
C ALA A 61 25.75 -22.65 15.56
N LEU A 62 24.59 -22.31 16.16
CA LEU A 62 24.49 -21.58 17.43
C LEU A 62 23.95 -22.45 18.57
N GLY A 63 23.56 -23.69 18.28
CA GLY A 63 23.01 -24.64 19.24
C GLY A 63 21.47 -24.73 19.20
N PRO A 64 20.90 -25.82 19.74
CA PRO A 64 19.49 -26.19 19.54
C PRO A 64 18.49 -25.24 20.17
N ARG A 65 18.90 -24.45 21.16
CA ARG A 65 18.06 -23.42 21.81
C ARG A 65 18.32 -22.03 21.24
N LEU A 66 19.58 -21.59 21.23
CA LEU A 66 19.93 -20.21 20.84
C LEU A 66 19.70 -19.95 19.34
N GLY A 67 20.00 -20.91 18.47
CA GLY A 67 19.85 -20.76 17.02
C GLY A 67 18.44 -20.40 16.59
N PRO A 68 17.41 -21.18 16.95
CA PRO A 68 16.02 -20.84 16.66
C PRO A 68 15.58 -19.52 17.29
N TRP A 69 16.00 -19.21 18.52
CA TRP A 69 15.64 -17.96 19.20
C TRP A 69 16.19 -16.70 18.52
N VAL A 70 17.34 -16.81 17.85
CA VAL A 70 17.91 -15.69 17.08
C VAL A 70 17.26 -15.59 15.70
N VAL A 71 17.17 -16.71 14.97
CA VAL A 71 16.79 -16.72 13.55
C VAL A 71 15.29 -16.56 13.34
N VAL A 72 14.46 -17.24 14.14
CA VAL A 72 13.00 -17.30 13.89
C VAL A 72 12.30 -15.95 14.04
N PRO A 73 12.55 -15.14 15.09
CA PRO A 73 11.90 -13.83 15.21
C PRO A 73 12.20 -12.92 14.02
N GLN A 74 13.46 -12.91 13.56
CA GLN A 74 13.88 -12.11 12.41
C GLN A 74 13.17 -12.56 11.13
N GLN A 75 13.08 -13.87 10.89
CA GLN A 75 12.35 -14.42 9.75
C GLN A 75 10.86 -14.07 9.78
N LEU A 76 10.21 -14.15 10.95
CA LEU A 76 8.80 -13.79 11.09
C LEU A 76 8.54 -12.31 10.81
N ILE A 77 9.42 -11.42 11.30
CA ILE A 77 9.32 -9.98 11.03
C ILE A 77 9.47 -9.70 9.53
N VAL A 78 10.43 -10.32 8.86
CA VAL A 78 10.63 -10.18 7.40
C VAL A 78 9.42 -10.69 6.63
N GLN A 79 8.88 -11.85 7.01
CA GLN A 79 7.74 -12.45 6.32
C GLN A 79 6.48 -11.59 6.48
N LEU A 80 6.15 -11.17 7.71
CA LEU A 80 5.00 -10.29 7.99
C LEU A 80 5.17 -8.93 7.30
N GLY A 81 6.37 -8.36 7.31
CA GLY A 81 6.68 -7.11 6.62
C GLY A 81 6.50 -7.24 5.10
N CYS A 82 7.02 -8.30 4.48
CA CYS A 82 6.80 -8.62 3.06
C CYS A 82 5.30 -8.71 2.74
N ASP A 83 4.55 -9.47 3.53
CA ASP A 83 3.13 -9.73 3.26
C ASP A 83 2.31 -8.43 3.39
N MET A 84 2.63 -7.56 4.34
CA MET A 84 2.05 -6.21 4.42
C MET A 84 2.41 -5.33 3.22
N VAL A 85 3.70 -5.29 2.83
CA VAL A 85 4.17 -4.52 1.66
C VAL A 85 3.45 -4.99 0.40
N TYR A 86 3.34 -6.30 0.18
CA TYR A 86 2.68 -6.85 -0.99
C TYR A 86 1.17 -6.63 -0.94
N MET A 87 0.53 -6.78 0.22
CA MET A 87 -0.90 -6.50 0.36
C MET A 87 -1.23 -5.03 0.11
N VAL A 88 -0.37 -4.09 0.50
CA VAL A 88 -0.64 -2.66 0.31
C VAL A 88 -0.05 -2.10 -0.96
N THR A 89 1.05 -2.63 -1.50
CA THR A 89 1.55 -2.22 -2.84
C THR A 89 0.69 -2.87 -3.91
N GLY A 90 0.44 -4.17 -3.79
CA GLY A 90 -0.55 -4.88 -4.61
C GLY A 90 -1.94 -4.27 -4.43
N GLY A 91 -2.31 -3.96 -3.18
CA GLY A 91 -3.42 -3.10 -2.80
C GLY A 91 -3.42 -1.82 -3.60
N LYS A 92 -2.52 -0.87 -3.39
CA LYS A 92 -2.43 0.42 -4.08
C LYS A 92 -2.38 0.34 -5.61
N CYS A 93 -1.72 -0.65 -6.20
CA CYS A 93 -1.65 -0.79 -7.66
C CYS A 93 -2.95 -1.36 -8.24
N LEU A 94 -3.50 -2.42 -7.62
CA LEU A 94 -4.80 -2.96 -7.99
C LEU A 94 -5.93 -2.01 -7.60
N GLN A 95 -5.77 -1.25 -6.54
CA GLN A 95 -6.64 -0.19 -6.04
C GLN A 95 -6.60 0.97 -7.03
N LYS A 96 -5.45 1.50 -7.44
CA LYS A 96 -5.44 2.58 -8.45
C LYS A 96 -6.07 2.15 -9.77
N PHE A 97 -5.82 0.92 -10.23
CA PHE A 97 -6.41 0.41 -11.48
C PHE A 97 -7.89 0.03 -11.31
N ALA A 98 -8.21 -0.83 -10.34
CA ALA A 98 -9.56 -1.32 -10.09
C ALA A 98 -10.45 -0.31 -9.36
N GLU A 99 -9.97 0.59 -8.50
CA GLU A 99 -10.77 1.76 -8.07
C GLU A 99 -11.01 2.67 -9.25
N SER A 100 -10.00 3.11 -10.02
CA SER A 100 -10.28 4.05 -11.11
C SER A 100 -11.26 3.47 -12.12
N VAL A 101 -11.13 2.18 -12.47
CA VAL A 101 -12.05 1.50 -13.40
C VAL A 101 -13.37 1.12 -12.72
N ALA A 102 -13.35 0.47 -11.55
CA ALA A 102 -14.60 0.06 -10.89
C ALA A 102 -15.39 1.26 -10.41
N PHE A 103 -14.78 2.29 -9.82
CA PHE A 103 -15.42 3.55 -9.45
C PHE A 103 -15.98 4.29 -10.67
N ALA A 104 -15.21 4.37 -11.76
CA ALA A 104 -15.68 4.96 -13.02
C ALA A 104 -16.99 4.31 -13.51
N TYR A 105 -17.18 3.01 -13.27
CA TYR A 105 -18.36 2.25 -13.69
C TYR A 105 -19.24 1.75 -12.51
N ALA A 106 -19.13 2.34 -11.31
CA ALA A 106 -19.76 1.86 -10.06
C ALA A 106 -21.25 2.20 -9.88
N GLY A 107 -22.05 2.26 -10.95
CA GLY A 107 -23.48 2.62 -10.85
C GLY A 107 -24.42 1.55 -10.28
N HIS A 108 -23.91 0.33 -10.06
CA HIS A 108 -24.74 -0.82 -9.71
C HIS A 108 -25.44 -0.70 -8.35
N GLY A 109 -24.82 0.00 -7.39
CA GLY A 109 -25.34 0.14 -6.02
C GLY A 109 -26.56 1.07 -5.88
N VAL A 110 -26.94 1.78 -6.94
CA VAL A 110 -28.09 2.70 -6.97
C VAL A 110 -29.11 2.33 -8.06
N VAL A 111 -28.86 1.23 -8.79
CA VAL A 111 -29.64 0.85 -9.96
C VAL A 111 -31.09 0.49 -9.60
N LEU A 112 -31.29 -0.11 -8.42
CA LEU A 112 -32.61 -0.56 -7.96
C LEU A 112 -33.45 0.63 -7.48
N GLU A 113 -32.82 1.61 -6.83
CA GLU A 113 -33.43 2.85 -6.37
C GLU A 113 -33.88 3.70 -7.56
N ILE A 114 -33.02 3.83 -8.59
CA ILE A 114 -33.40 4.50 -9.85
C ILE A 114 -34.56 3.74 -10.51
N GLN A 115 -34.45 2.41 -10.62
CA GLN A 115 -35.50 1.59 -11.24
C GLN A 115 -36.82 1.64 -10.47
N ALA A 116 -36.79 1.82 -9.14
CA ALA A 116 -37.98 1.96 -8.29
C ALA A 116 -38.76 3.25 -8.59
N THR A 117 -38.14 4.28 -9.13
CA THR A 117 -38.82 5.52 -9.55
C THR A 117 -39.55 5.40 -10.90
N ILE A 118 -39.29 4.33 -11.67
CA ILE A 118 -39.92 4.10 -12.97
C ILE A 118 -41.28 3.40 -12.78
N PRO A 119 -42.39 3.97 -13.28
CA PRO A 119 -43.71 3.34 -13.19
C PRO A 119 -43.70 1.91 -13.75
N SER A 120 -44.28 0.96 -13.00
CA SER A 120 -44.40 -0.43 -13.44
C SER A 120 -45.79 -0.99 -13.15
N THR A 121 -46.25 -1.89 -14.03
CA THR A 121 -47.48 -2.67 -13.84
C THR A 121 -47.20 -4.16 -14.09
N PRO A 122 -48.05 -5.09 -13.63
CA PRO A 122 -47.88 -6.52 -13.92
C PRO A 122 -47.74 -6.85 -15.40
N THR A 123 -48.33 -6.02 -16.28
CA THR A 123 -48.29 -6.17 -17.74
C THR A 123 -47.16 -5.38 -18.40
N LYS A 124 -46.56 -4.40 -17.71
CA LYS A 124 -45.46 -3.55 -18.22
C LYS A 124 -44.36 -3.40 -17.16
N PRO A 125 -43.38 -4.34 -17.11
CA PRO A 125 -42.30 -4.29 -16.14
C PRO A 125 -41.30 -3.17 -16.45
N SER A 126 -40.74 -2.53 -15.42
CA SER A 126 -39.75 -1.44 -15.54
C SER A 126 -38.38 -1.88 -16.10
N ARG A 127 -38.12 -3.19 -16.23
CA ARG A 127 -36.84 -3.73 -16.72
C ARG A 127 -36.44 -3.21 -18.11
N ALA A 128 -37.41 -3.10 -19.03
CA ALA A 128 -37.15 -2.73 -20.41
C ALA A 128 -36.80 -1.24 -20.57
N PRO A 129 -37.57 -0.28 -19.99
CA PRO A 129 -37.16 1.11 -19.99
C PRO A 129 -35.88 1.34 -19.18
N MET A 130 -35.69 0.65 -18.06
CA MET A 130 -34.45 0.75 -17.26
C MET A 130 -33.22 0.35 -18.09
N TRP A 131 -33.26 -0.81 -18.77
CA TRP A 131 -32.15 -1.26 -19.60
C TRP A 131 -31.80 -0.30 -20.72
N LYS A 132 -32.81 0.27 -21.41
CA LYS A 132 -32.58 1.31 -22.43
C LYS A 132 -31.89 2.54 -21.85
N GLY A 133 -32.31 2.98 -20.67
CA GLY A 133 -31.66 4.06 -19.93
C GLY A 133 -30.21 3.75 -19.56
N THR A 134 -29.94 2.55 -19.04
CA THR A 134 -28.59 2.09 -18.70
C THR A 134 -27.67 2.06 -19.92
N VAL A 135 -28.14 1.49 -21.05
CA VAL A 135 -27.33 1.45 -22.28
C VAL A 135 -27.00 2.86 -22.76
N ALA A 136 -27.97 3.77 -22.79
CA ALA A 136 -27.73 5.16 -23.16
C ALA A 136 -26.73 5.85 -22.21
N ALA A 137 -26.87 5.66 -20.90
CA ALA A 137 -25.97 6.23 -19.90
C ALA A 137 -24.52 5.71 -20.04
N TYR A 138 -24.33 4.42 -20.29
CA TYR A 138 -23.00 3.83 -20.50
C TYR A 138 -22.36 4.30 -21.82
N LEU A 139 -23.14 4.51 -22.89
CA LEU A 139 -22.64 5.08 -24.14
C LEU A 139 -22.16 6.53 -23.94
N VAL A 140 -22.93 7.35 -23.23
CA VAL A 140 -22.51 8.72 -22.87
C VAL A 140 -21.26 8.69 -21.99
N THR A 141 -21.21 7.80 -21.01
CA THR A 141 -20.05 7.63 -20.12
C THR A 141 -18.80 7.27 -20.92
N ALA A 142 -18.89 6.32 -21.85
CA ALA A 142 -17.78 5.96 -22.73
C ALA A 142 -17.35 7.15 -23.61
N ALA A 143 -18.30 7.88 -24.19
CA ALA A 143 -18.02 9.08 -24.98
C ALA A 143 -17.32 10.19 -24.17
N CYS A 144 -17.53 10.26 -22.86
CA CYS A 144 -16.81 11.21 -21.99
C CYS A 144 -15.46 10.68 -21.51
N TYR A 145 -15.39 9.43 -21.06
CA TYR A 145 -14.19 8.87 -20.42
C TYR A 145 -13.08 8.56 -21.41
N PHE A 146 -13.40 7.95 -22.56
CA PHE A 146 -12.38 7.54 -23.52
C PHE A 146 -11.60 8.72 -24.09
N PRO A 147 -12.22 9.83 -24.53
CA PRO A 147 -11.47 10.99 -24.98
C PRO A 147 -10.60 11.61 -23.88
N VAL A 148 -11.11 11.73 -22.65
CA VAL A 148 -10.32 12.29 -21.53
C VAL A 148 -9.12 11.40 -21.21
N ALA A 149 -9.29 10.08 -21.19
CA ALA A 149 -8.20 9.13 -20.93
C ALA A 149 -7.17 9.12 -22.08
N LEU A 150 -7.62 9.02 -23.33
CA LEU A 150 -6.74 8.92 -24.49
C LEU A 150 -6.01 10.24 -24.77
N LEU A 151 -6.73 11.36 -24.79
CA LEU A 151 -6.14 12.68 -25.05
C LEU A 151 -5.33 13.17 -23.85
N GLY A 152 -5.77 12.89 -22.63
CA GLY A 152 -5.02 13.22 -21.41
C GLY A 152 -3.67 12.50 -21.37
N TYR A 153 -3.66 11.19 -21.65
CA TYR A 153 -2.40 10.43 -21.74
C TYR A 153 -1.55 10.88 -22.94
N TRP A 154 -2.16 11.20 -24.08
CA TRP A 154 -1.43 11.73 -25.24
C TRP A 154 -0.76 13.09 -24.95
N ALA A 155 -1.41 13.96 -24.19
CA ALA A 155 -0.91 15.31 -23.88
C ALA A 155 0.15 15.32 -22.76
N PHE A 156 -0.02 14.52 -21.71
CA PHE A 156 0.83 14.56 -20.51
C PHE A 156 1.77 13.34 -20.37
N GLY A 157 1.58 12.31 -21.18
CA GLY A 157 2.42 11.11 -21.17
C GLY A 157 2.46 10.40 -19.83
N ARG A 158 3.65 9.95 -19.44
CA ARG A 158 3.88 9.22 -18.18
C ARG A 158 3.90 10.13 -16.94
N ASP A 159 3.91 11.44 -17.13
CA ASP A 159 3.97 12.44 -16.06
C ASP A 159 2.58 12.92 -15.63
N VAL A 160 1.51 12.33 -16.19
CA VAL A 160 0.14 12.62 -15.76
C VAL A 160 -0.09 12.16 -14.32
N GLY A 161 -0.45 13.09 -13.44
CA GLY A 161 -0.81 12.77 -12.06
C GLY A 161 -2.15 12.05 -11.94
N ASP A 162 -2.46 11.56 -10.74
CA ASP A 162 -3.73 10.85 -10.46
C ASP A 162 -4.99 11.70 -10.78
N ASN A 163 -4.86 13.04 -10.74
CA ASN A 163 -5.88 13.98 -11.16
C ASN A 163 -5.35 14.89 -12.28
N VAL A 164 -5.91 14.74 -13.48
CA VAL A 164 -5.52 15.53 -14.66
C VAL A 164 -5.74 17.04 -14.49
N LEU A 165 -6.69 17.47 -13.62
CA LEU A 165 -6.92 18.89 -13.36
C LEU A 165 -5.72 19.56 -12.68
N VAL A 166 -4.92 18.81 -11.93
CA VAL A 166 -3.70 19.33 -11.27
C VAL A 166 -2.58 19.56 -12.28
N ALA A 167 -2.58 18.81 -13.39
CA ALA A 167 -1.61 18.98 -14.47
C ALA A 167 -1.90 20.21 -15.35
N LEU A 168 -3.13 20.76 -15.30
CA LEU A 168 -3.53 21.93 -16.06
C LEU A 168 -3.09 23.23 -15.36
N GLN A 169 -2.16 23.96 -15.98
CA GLN A 169 -1.60 25.20 -15.39
C GLN A 169 -2.15 26.49 -16.02
N ARG A 170 -2.70 26.45 -17.24
CA ARG A 170 -3.16 27.63 -17.99
C ARG A 170 -4.36 27.33 -18.90
N PRO A 171 -5.27 28.29 -19.13
CA PRO A 171 -5.42 29.55 -18.40
C PRO A 171 -6.08 29.35 -17.02
N PRO A 172 -5.74 30.14 -15.98
CA PRO A 172 -6.20 29.90 -14.61
C PRO A 172 -7.72 29.93 -14.41
N TRP A 173 -8.43 30.78 -15.14
CA TRP A 173 -9.90 30.89 -15.05
C TRP A 173 -10.59 29.59 -15.48
N LEU A 174 -10.03 28.89 -16.48
CA LEU A 174 -10.59 27.64 -17.00
C LEU A 174 -10.38 26.50 -16.00
N VAL A 175 -9.20 26.45 -15.37
CA VAL A 175 -8.89 25.48 -14.32
C VAL A 175 -9.79 25.70 -13.10
N ALA A 176 -10.00 26.96 -12.70
CA ALA A 176 -10.92 27.29 -11.61
C ALA A 176 -12.36 26.87 -11.94
N ALA A 177 -12.84 27.16 -13.17
CA ALA A 177 -14.17 26.75 -13.62
C ALA A 177 -14.32 25.21 -13.63
N ALA A 178 -13.31 24.48 -14.12
CA ALA A 178 -13.32 23.02 -14.14
C ALA A 178 -13.35 22.43 -12.71
N ASN A 179 -12.53 22.95 -11.79
CA ASN A 179 -12.57 22.54 -10.39
C ASN A 179 -13.94 22.82 -9.73
N MET A 180 -14.56 23.97 -10.04
CA MET A 180 -15.90 24.27 -9.53
C MET A 180 -16.96 23.30 -10.06
N MET A 181 -16.87 22.89 -11.34
CA MET A 181 -17.78 21.88 -11.91
C MET A 181 -17.60 20.52 -11.24
N VAL A 182 -16.35 20.13 -10.93
CA VAL A 182 -16.07 18.90 -10.17
C VAL A 182 -16.70 18.98 -8.78
N VAL A 183 -16.58 20.11 -8.08
CA VAL A 183 -17.20 20.29 -6.76
C VAL A 183 -18.72 20.15 -6.83
N ILE A 184 -19.37 20.85 -7.77
CA ILE A 184 -20.84 20.78 -7.94
C ILE A 184 -21.27 19.33 -8.24
N HIS A 185 -20.55 18.65 -9.13
CA HIS A 185 -20.81 17.26 -9.48
C HIS A 185 -20.65 16.33 -8.27
N VAL A 186 -19.54 16.40 -7.53
CA VAL A 186 -19.25 15.52 -6.40
C VAL A 186 -20.26 15.70 -5.27
N VAL A 187 -20.70 16.94 -5.00
CA VAL A 187 -21.74 17.22 -4.01
C VAL A 187 -23.06 16.54 -4.39
N GLY A 188 -23.49 16.64 -5.66
CA GLY A 188 -24.70 15.98 -6.13
C GLY A 188 -24.60 14.45 -6.12
N SER A 189 -23.49 13.91 -6.61
CA SER A 189 -23.23 12.46 -6.66
C SER A 189 -23.20 11.84 -5.26
N TYR A 190 -22.58 12.51 -4.27
CA TYR A 190 -22.56 12.04 -2.88
C TYR A 190 -23.97 11.81 -2.33
N GLN A 191 -24.93 12.72 -2.62
CA GLN A 191 -26.31 12.56 -2.13
C GLN A 191 -26.97 11.30 -2.70
N VAL A 192 -26.74 11.00 -3.98
CA VAL A 192 -27.32 9.81 -4.64
C VAL A 192 -26.74 8.53 -4.05
N TYR A 193 -25.42 8.46 -3.87
CA TYR A 193 -24.76 7.26 -3.32
C TYR A 193 -24.99 7.05 -1.82
N ALA A 194 -25.21 8.12 -1.05
CA ALA A 194 -25.45 8.00 0.39
C ALA A 194 -26.89 7.59 0.74
N MET A 195 -27.86 7.75 -0.16
CA MET A 195 -29.28 7.42 0.11
C MET A 195 -29.52 5.98 0.58
N PRO A 196 -29.01 4.92 -0.07
CA PRO A 196 -29.25 3.54 0.36
C PRO A 196 -28.68 3.26 1.76
N ILE A 197 -27.56 3.89 2.10
CA ILE A 197 -26.93 3.76 3.42
C ILE A 197 -27.75 4.50 4.47
N PHE A 198 -28.24 5.70 4.16
CA PHE A 198 -29.15 6.43 5.05
C PHE A 198 -30.43 5.64 5.35
N GLU A 199 -31.03 5.03 4.33
CA GLU A 199 -32.22 4.18 4.51
C GLU A 199 -31.90 2.93 5.34
N SER A 200 -30.74 2.32 5.15
CA SER A 200 -30.30 1.15 5.94
C SER A 200 -30.12 1.50 7.42
N ILE A 201 -29.45 2.62 7.71
CA ILE A 201 -29.25 3.11 9.08
C ILE A 201 -30.59 3.47 9.72
N GLU A 202 -31.45 4.20 9.02
CA GLU A 202 -32.78 4.59 9.51
C GLU A 202 -33.65 3.37 9.77
N THR A 203 -33.63 2.38 8.88
CA THR A 203 -34.35 1.10 9.06
C THR A 203 -33.87 0.39 10.32
N ILE A 204 -32.57 0.30 10.55
CA ILE A 204 -32.02 -0.34 11.77
C ILE A 204 -32.44 0.44 13.03
N LEU A 205 -32.35 1.76 13.02
CA LEU A 205 -32.71 2.62 14.16
C LEU A 205 -34.21 2.52 14.52
N VAL A 206 -35.08 2.44 13.51
CA VAL A 206 -36.54 2.34 13.72
C VAL A 206 -36.96 0.92 14.07
N THR A 207 -36.50 -0.10 13.34
CA THR A 207 -36.99 -1.47 13.51
C THR A 207 -36.33 -2.20 14.67
N ARG A 208 -35.01 -2.04 14.83
CA ARG A 208 -34.21 -2.75 15.84
C ARG A 208 -34.09 -1.97 17.14
N PHE A 209 -33.82 -0.68 17.06
CA PHE A 209 -33.68 0.19 18.23
C PHE A 209 -34.99 0.91 18.63
N ARG A 210 -36.08 0.70 17.88
CA ARG A 210 -37.43 1.20 18.17
C ARG A 210 -37.50 2.72 18.41
N LEU A 211 -36.67 3.48 17.70
CA LEU A 211 -36.70 4.94 17.76
C LEU A 211 -37.86 5.51 16.93
N PRO A 212 -38.49 6.62 17.37
CA PRO A 212 -39.59 7.22 16.65
C PRO A 212 -39.13 7.80 15.31
N GLN A 213 -39.88 7.50 14.25
CA GLN A 213 -39.66 8.08 12.92
C GLN A 213 -39.96 9.59 12.96
N GLY A 214 -39.06 10.38 12.40
CA GLY A 214 -39.22 11.84 12.37
C GLY A 214 -38.03 12.56 11.78
N LEU A 215 -38.20 13.85 11.53
CA LEU A 215 -37.17 14.71 10.92
C LEU A 215 -35.89 14.78 11.78
N LEU A 216 -36.03 14.72 13.12
CA LEU A 216 -34.90 14.74 14.04
C LEU A 216 -34.03 13.48 13.92
N LEU A 217 -34.64 12.29 13.88
CA LEU A 217 -33.92 11.03 13.71
C LEU A 217 -33.12 11.03 12.40
N ARG A 218 -33.76 11.51 11.32
CA ARG A 218 -33.15 11.62 9.99
C ARG A 218 -31.97 12.57 9.97
N LEU A 219 -32.11 13.76 10.58
CA LEU A 219 -31.02 14.73 10.66
C LEU A 219 -29.84 14.17 11.45
N VAL A 220 -30.08 13.64 12.66
CA VAL A 220 -29.02 13.13 13.53
C VAL A 220 -28.29 11.94 12.89
N ALA A 221 -29.02 10.95 12.36
CA ALA A 221 -28.43 9.75 11.77
C ALA A 221 -27.58 10.08 10.53
N ARG A 222 -28.08 10.95 9.64
CA ARG A 222 -27.36 11.35 8.42
C ARG A 222 -26.13 12.18 8.74
N SER A 223 -26.24 13.17 9.63
CA SER A 223 -25.11 13.99 10.05
C SER A 223 -24.03 13.16 10.78
N ALA A 224 -24.43 12.20 11.62
CA ALA A 224 -23.48 11.30 12.29
C ALA A 224 -22.70 10.41 11.31
N TYR A 225 -23.36 9.87 10.28
CA TYR A 225 -22.70 9.08 9.24
C TYR A 225 -21.67 9.91 8.45
N VAL A 226 -22.06 11.12 8.02
CA VAL A 226 -21.15 12.03 7.30
C VAL A 226 -19.93 12.37 8.18
N ALA A 227 -20.16 12.74 9.45
CA ALA A 227 -19.09 13.05 10.39
C ALA A 227 -18.16 11.85 10.65
N PHE A 228 -18.70 10.64 10.76
CA PHE A 228 -17.92 9.42 10.95
C PHE A 228 -17.05 9.08 9.73
N THR A 229 -17.60 9.14 8.51
CA THR A 229 -16.82 8.87 7.29
C THR A 229 -15.72 9.90 7.07
N LEU A 230 -15.99 11.17 7.39
CA LEU A 230 -15.00 12.25 7.39
C LEU A 230 -13.90 12.02 8.43
N PHE A 231 -14.27 11.59 9.64
CA PHE A 231 -13.34 11.24 10.72
C PHE A 231 -12.36 10.16 10.24
N ILE A 232 -12.86 9.05 9.73
CA ILE A 232 -12.02 7.93 9.27
C ILE A 232 -11.09 8.36 8.11
N ALA A 233 -11.59 9.14 7.15
CA ALA A 233 -10.81 9.57 5.99
C ALA A 233 -9.58 10.43 6.34
N VAL A 234 -9.68 11.23 7.41
CA VAL A 234 -8.59 12.12 7.86
C VAL A 234 -7.61 11.40 8.83
N THR A 235 -7.99 10.24 9.37
CA THR A 235 -7.28 9.57 10.48
C THR A 235 -6.08 8.69 10.09
N PHE A 236 -6.03 8.07 8.90
CA PHE A 236 -5.05 7.01 8.61
C PHE A 236 -4.16 7.25 7.36
N PRO A 237 -3.04 8.00 7.46
CA PRO A 237 -2.13 8.22 6.31
C PRO A 237 -0.75 7.51 6.31
N PHE A 238 -0.35 6.72 7.31
CA PHE A 238 1.09 6.36 7.54
C PHE A 238 1.58 4.96 7.09
N PHE A 239 1.41 4.59 5.83
CA PHE A 239 1.87 3.27 5.39
C PHE A 239 3.37 3.20 5.03
N GLY A 240 4.00 4.29 4.57
CA GLY A 240 5.39 4.29 4.11
C GLY A 240 6.41 4.13 5.25
N ASP A 241 6.16 4.77 6.38
CA ASP A 241 7.11 4.84 7.51
C ASP A 241 7.20 3.52 8.26
N LEU A 242 6.10 2.75 8.24
CA LEU A 242 6.03 1.38 8.75
C LEU A 242 7.00 0.45 7.99
N LEU A 243 7.19 0.67 6.68
CA LEU A 243 8.08 -0.15 5.85
C LEU A 243 9.56 0.09 6.15
N GLY A 244 9.94 1.34 6.41
CA GLY A 244 11.33 1.69 6.77
C GLY A 244 11.77 1.07 8.09
N PHE A 245 10.88 1.04 9.08
CA PHE A 245 11.12 0.46 10.40
C PHE A 245 11.30 -1.07 10.36
N PHE A 246 10.35 -1.80 9.75
CA PHE A 246 10.45 -3.27 9.66
C PHE A 246 11.53 -3.73 8.66
N GLY A 247 11.79 -2.94 7.61
CA GLY A 247 12.88 -3.16 6.66
C GLY A 247 14.25 -3.22 7.35
N GLY A 248 14.54 -2.25 8.22
CA GLY A 248 15.81 -2.16 8.94
C GLY A 248 16.03 -3.28 9.96
N PHE A 249 15.00 -3.55 10.77
CA PHE A 249 15.11 -4.50 11.88
C PHE A 249 15.01 -5.97 11.43
N GLY A 250 14.25 -6.26 10.38
CA GLY A 250 14.04 -7.62 9.86
C GLY A 250 15.05 -8.02 8.79
N PHE A 251 15.13 -7.25 7.69
CA PHE A 251 15.86 -7.68 6.49
C PHE A 251 17.37 -7.55 6.63
N THR A 252 17.85 -6.47 7.27
CA THR A 252 19.29 -6.23 7.38
C THR A 252 20.01 -7.37 8.12
N PRO A 253 19.52 -7.90 9.26
CA PRO A 253 20.10 -9.08 9.88
C PRO A 253 20.14 -10.31 8.97
N THR A 254 19.00 -10.67 8.37
CA THR A 254 18.89 -11.90 7.58
C THR A 254 19.70 -11.87 6.29
N SER A 255 19.94 -10.68 5.73
CA SER A 255 20.56 -10.51 4.41
C SER A 255 21.99 -9.97 4.43
N TYR A 256 22.44 -9.28 5.49
CA TYR A 256 23.78 -8.68 5.53
C TYR A 256 24.75 -9.41 6.45
N PHE A 257 24.30 -9.86 7.63
CA PHE A 257 25.26 -10.28 8.66
C PHE A 257 24.98 -11.62 9.33
N LEU A 258 23.73 -12.08 9.39
CA LEU A 258 23.42 -13.41 9.92
C LEU A 258 24.13 -14.54 9.12
N PRO A 259 24.14 -14.53 7.77
CA PRO A 259 24.93 -15.50 6.99
C PRO A 259 26.43 -15.49 7.31
N CYS A 260 27.01 -14.31 7.51
CA CYS A 260 28.42 -14.14 7.86
C CYS A 260 28.73 -14.74 9.24
N ILE A 261 27.87 -14.52 10.23
CA ILE A 261 28.03 -15.08 11.59
C ILE A 261 27.95 -16.62 11.55
N LEU A 262 26.97 -17.16 10.83
CA LEU A 262 26.80 -18.61 10.68
C LEU A 262 28.02 -19.24 9.98
N TRP A 263 28.50 -18.61 8.90
CA TRP A 263 29.66 -19.10 8.16
C TRP A 263 30.95 -19.07 8.99
N LEU A 264 31.21 -17.97 9.71
CA LEU A 264 32.36 -17.86 10.62
C LEU A 264 32.35 -18.91 11.73
N LYS A 265 31.16 -19.23 12.29
CA LYS A 265 31.00 -20.23 13.34
C LYS A 265 31.21 -21.66 12.84
N ILE A 266 30.73 -21.97 11.63
CA ILE A 266 30.83 -23.32 11.04
C ILE A 266 32.22 -23.57 10.45
N LYS A 267 32.71 -22.67 9.59
CA LYS A 267 33.93 -22.89 8.78
C LYS A 267 35.24 -22.51 9.47
N LYS A 268 35.17 -21.66 10.52
CA LYS A 268 36.33 -21.23 11.34
C LYS A 268 37.60 -20.89 10.51
N PRO A 269 37.50 -19.95 9.54
CA PRO A 269 38.60 -19.59 8.64
C PRO A 269 39.76 -18.88 9.36
N PRO A 270 40.96 -18.82 8.75
CA PRO A 270 42.06 -17.98 9.25
C PRO A 270 41.71 -16.49 9.20
N ARG A 271 42.27 -15.69 10.12
CA ARG A 271 41.87 -14.31 10.42
C ARG A 271 41.95 -13.32 9.24
N PHE A 272 42.83 -13.54 8.25
CA PHE A 272 43.11 -12.60 7.15
C PHE A 272 42.67 -13.09 5.76
N SER A 273 41.75 -14.05 5.68
CA SER A 273 41.17 -14.51 4.41
C SER A 273 39.72 -14.00 4.27
N ALA A 274 38.77 -14.88 3.98
CA ALA A 274 37.33 -14.58 3.91
C ALA A 274 36.76 -14.03 5.24
N SER A 275 37.48 -14.15 6.36
CA SER A 275 37.06 -13.60 7.66
C SER A 275 36.92 -12.07 7.64
N CYS A 276 37.81 -11.34 6.96
CA CYS A 276 37.76 -9.87 6.91
C CYS A 276 36.51 -9.36 6.18
N ALA A 277 36.14 -10.00 5.07
CA ALA A 277 34.93 -9.67 4.31
C ALA A 277 33.66 -9.92 5.14
N ASN A 278 33.61 -11.04 5.88
CA ASN A 278 32.50 -11.35 6.78
C ASN A 278 32.36 -10.33 7.91
N TRP A 279 33.46 -9.94 8.56
CA TRP A 279 33.44 -8.90 9.60
C TRP A 279 33.05 -7.53 9.04
N GLY A 280 33.49 -7.18 7.84
CA GLY A 280 33.06 -5.96 7.15
C GLY A 280 31.55 -5.94 6.89
N CYS A 281 30.98 -7.05 6.38
CA CYS A 281 29.54 -7.18 6.18
C CYS A 281 28.76 -7.10 7.50
N ILE A 282 29.30 -7.66 8.60
CA ILE A 282 28.70 -7.56 9.94
C ILE A 282 28.65 -6.11 10.41
N VAL A 283 29.77 -5.39 10.35
CA VAL A 283 29.83 -3.99 10.81
C VAL A 283 28.90 -3.11 9.98
N VAL A 284 28.98 -3.19 8.65
CA VAL A 284 28.11 -2.41 7.75
C VAL A 284 26.64 -2.76 7.97
N GLY A 285 26.32 -4.05 8.11
CA GLY A 285 24.95 -4.51 8.35
C GLY A 285 24.38 -4.04 9.69
N VAL A 286 25.16 -4.09 10.77
CA VAL A 286 24.71 -3.60 12.09
C VAL A 286 24.51 -2.08 12.08
N LEU A 287 25.43 -1.33 11.46
CA LEU A 287 25.27 0.12 11.31
C LEU A 287 24.01 0.45 10.50
N LEU A 288 23.78 -0.25 9.39
CA LEU A 288 22.61 -0.03 8.55
C LEU A 288 21.32 -0.38 9.28
N MET A 289 21.29 -1.47 10.06
CA MET A 289 20.15 -1.84 10.90
C MET A 289 19.83 -0.73 11.92
N LEU A 290 20.84 -0.22 12.62
CA LEU A 290 20.64 0.83 13.63
C LEU A 290 20.15 2.13 12.99
N VAL A 291 20.79 2.59 11.92
CA VAL A 291 20.42 3.83 11.22
C VAL A 291 19.00 3.73 10.64
N SER A 292 18.66 2.63 9.99
CA SER A 292 17.32 2.42 9.41
C SER A 292 16.22 2.25 10.45
N THR A 293 16.49 1.53 11.55
CA THR A 293 15.50 1.34 12.63
C THR A 293 15.26 2.64 13.38
N ILE A 294 16.33 3.39 13.70
CA ILE A 294 16.21 4.71 14.36
C ILE A 294 15.56 5.72 13.42
N GLY A 295 15.93 5.72 12.13
CA GLY A 295 15.33 6.58 11.12
C GLY A 295 13.84 6.31 10.93
N GLY A 296 13.45 5.04 10.75
CA GLY A 296 12.05 4.63 10.64
C GLY A 296 11.25 4.95 11.89
N LEU A 297 11.79 4.66 13.09
CA LEU A 297 11.12 5.00 14.35
C LEU A 297 11.00 6.51 14.54
N ARG A 298 12.03 7.29 14.17
CA ARG A 298 12.00 8.75 14.22
C ARG A 298 10.97 9.31 13.24
N SER A 299 10.89 8.81 12.01
CA SER A 299 9.86 9.21 11.05
C SER A 299 8.48 8.90 11.59
N ILE A 300 8.24 7.67 12.06
CA ILE A 300 6.95 7.30 12.70
C ILE A 300 6.63 8.24 13.87
N VAL A 301 7.59 8.56 14.74
CA VAL A 301 7.36 9.46 15.87
C VAL A 301 7.15 10.90 15.42
N GLN A 302 7.92 11.40 14.45
CA GLN A 302 7.79 12.74 13.91
C GLN A 302 6.44 12.90 13.21
N ASP A 303 6.12 11.99 12.31
CA ASP A 303 4.86 11.92 11.60
C ASP A 303 3.71 11.76 12.59
N ALA A 304 3.79 10.89 13.60
CA ALA A 304 2.76 10.78 14.64
C ALA A 304 2.67 12.02 15.56
N SER A 305 3.77 12.76 15.76
CA SER A 305 3.82 13.95 16.63
C SER A 305 3.33 15.23 15.95
N THR A 306 3.53 15.34 14.63
CA THR A 306 2.96 16.40 13.79
C THR A 306 1.59 16.00 13.28
N PHE A 307 1.24 14.70 13.33
CA PHE A 307 -0.10 14.21 13.09
C PHE A 307 -1.01 14.63 14.22
N GLN A 308 -1.52 15.83 14.07
CA GLN A 308 -2.74 16.20 14.73
C GLN A 308 -3.87 15.53 13.96
N PHE A 309 -4.62 14.68 14.66
CA PHE A 309 -5.96 14.36 14.22
C PHE A 309 -6.70 15.69 13.96
N TYR A 310 -7.03 15.96 12.69
CA TYR A 310 -7.83 17.12 12.29
C TYR A 310 -7.17 18.50 12.48
N SER A 311 -5.90 18.70 12.08
CA SER A 311 -5.33 20.05 11.89
C SER A 311 -5.43 20.55 10.46
#